data_AF-A0A1I7SJE3-F1
#
_entry.id   AF-A0A1I7SJE3-F1
#
_cell.length_a   1.000
_cell.length_b   1.000
_cell.length_c   1.000
_cell.angle_alpha   90.00
_cell.angle_beta   90.00
_cell.angle_gamma   90.00
#
_symmetry.space_group_name_H-M   'P 1'
#
loop_
_entity.id
_entity.type
_entity.pdbx_description
1 polymer ?
#
loop_
_entity_poly.entity_id
_entity_poly.type
_entity_poly.pdbx_seq_one_letter_code
_entity_poly.pdbx_strand_id
1 'polypeptide(L)'
;DWAYSADYRHSRHVTSIFGEPSGIRTVFFDDNYDTFLYHPSDDEAYRFPDLKASSRYKACFWEAFTVDKDSMILTDSTNIYAFVASRNSHGEQTLNIIGVVKIPAGNIPLSLCKGIVTCYTSNGKLNTILLNTHKSDIITEGRNRDQLMESLNHFINLKRWRNAWKLCDQMNDKIAWEKLGEAAIRELNMEMAIRVYRRMGKASMVMSLEELKDIEEENLLSGHLLSLLGEFEKADELFCLSSEPWRALEMRRNILDWDRALQLANEVAKDQLPYVSLEYATQLEFMGQYSDALGYYEDALLPADESNTTVAEHNNTCLAGQARMLTKLGEVQR
;
A
#
# COMPACT_ATOMS: atom_id res chain seq x y z
N ASP A 1 17.18 -6.04 -27.91
CA ASP A 1 15.98 -6.14 -28.76
C ASP A 1 14.89 -5.26 -28.21
N TRP A 2 14.26 -4.44 -29.07
CA TRP A 2 13.08 -3.67 -28.71
C TRP A 2 11.86 -4.57 -28.90
N ALA A 3 11.16 -4.88 -27.82
CA ALA A 3 9.92 -5.64 -27.84
C ALA A 3 8.73 -4.67 -27.68
N TYR A 4 7.62 -4.96 -28.36
CA TYR A 4 6.36 -4.28 -28.13
C TYR A 4 5.93 -4.49 -26.66
N SER A 5 5.56 -3.41 -25.96
CA SER A 5 5.15 -3.46 -24.55
C SER A 5 3.64 -3.31 -24.40
N ALA A 6 3.08 -2.15 -24.74
CA ALA A 6 1.66 -1.82 -24.55
C ALA A 6 1.21 -0.70 -25.49
N ASP A 7 -0.08 -0.67 -25.83
CA ASP A 7 -0.75 0.40 -26.56
C ASP A 7 -1.93 0.91 -25.73
N TYR A 8 -1.79 2.09 -25.14
CA TYR A 8 -2.86 2.74 -24.37
C TYR A 8 -3.69 3.67 -25.26
N ARG A 9 -5.03 3.57 -25.17
CA ARG A 9 -5.97 4.44 -25.90
C ARG A 9 -6.78 5.29 -24.94
N HIS A 10 -6.50 6.60 -24.93
CA HIS A 10 -7.29 7.56 -24.20
C HIS A 10 -8.59 7.91 -24.94
N SER A 11 -9.66 8.22 -24.19
CA SER A 11 -10.98 8.55 -24.74
C SER A 11 -11.03 9.92 -25.44
N ARG A 12 -10.05 10.78 -25.18
CA ARG A 12 -9.94 12.15 -25.71
C ARG A 12 -8.60 12.38 -26.43
N HIS A 13 -8.53 13.47 -27.18
CA HIS A 13 -7.32 13.80 -27.93
C HIS A 13 -6.21 14.25 -26.96
N VAL A 14 -5.06 13.56 -27.01
CA VAL A 14 -3.88 13.93 -26.23
C VAL A 14 -3.18 15.12 -26.88
N THR A 15 -3.02 16.22 -26.13
CA THR A 15 -2.44 17.48 -26.62
C THR A 15 -0.94 17.59 -26.37
N SER A 16 -0.43 16.94 -25.32
CA SER A 16 1.00 16.95 -24.98
C SER A 16 1.36 15.77 -24.09
N ILE A 17 2.64 15.36 -24.16
CA ILE A 17 3.17 14.15 -23.50
C ILE A 17 4.54 14.48 -22.90
N PHE A 18 4.78 14.01 -21.68
CA PHE A 18 5.98 14.25 -20.88
C PHE A 18 6.44 12.93 -20.22
N GLY A 19 7.43 12.28 -20.82
CA GLY A 19 7.98 11.01 -20.34
C GLY A 19 8.91 11.17 -19.13
N GLU A 20 8.87 10.22 -18.22
CA GLU A 20 9.76 10.15 -17.06
C GLU A 20 11.22 9.91 -17.49
N PRO A 21 12.19 10.69 -16.99
CA PRO A 21 13.60 10.44 -17.22
C PRO A 21 14.03 9.07 -16.67
N SER A 22 14.51 8.19 -17.55
CA SER A 22 14.95 6.82 -17.19
C SER A 22 13.87 5.91 -16.60
N GLY A 23 12.61 6.28 -16.73
CA GLY A 23 11.46 5.49 -16.30
C GLY A 23 10.57 5.09 -17.47
N ILE A 24 9.41 4.52 -17.13
CA ILE A 24 8.39 4.09 -18.10
C ILE A 24 7.10 4.90 -17.98
N ARG A 25 6.96 5.70 -16.91
CA ARG A 25 5.77 6.50 -16.65
C ARG A 25 5.72 7.71 -17.56
N THR A 26 4.51 8.15 -17.87
CA THR A 26 4.30 9.29 -18.77
C THR A 26 3.17 10.15 -18.26
N VAL A 27 3.41 11.47 -18.16
CA VAL A 27 2.33 12.44 -17.93
C VAL A 27 1.83 12.93 -19.28
N PHE A 28 0.52 13.01 -19.45
CA PHE A 28 -0.07 13.59 -20.65
C PHE A 28 -1.26 14.50 -20.32
N PHE A 29 -1.52 15.46 -21.20
CA PHE A 29 -2.68 16.35 -21.13
C PHE A 29 -3.65 16.04 -22.26
N ASP A 30 -4.95 16.11 -21.99
CA ASP A 30 -5.98 15.93 -23.00
C ASP A 30 -6.52 17.28 -23.54
N ASP A 31 -7.52 17.22 -24.40
CA ASP A 31 -8.22 18.38 -24.97
C ASP A 31 -9.27 19.00 -24.02
N ASN A 32 -9.57 18.34 -22.90
CA ASN A 32 -10.42 18.84 -21.82
C ASN A 32 -9.65 19.68 -20.79
N TYR A 33 -8.32 19.77 -20.93
CA TYR A 33 -7.40 20.29 -19.93
C TYR A 33 -7.23 19.39 -18.70
N ASP A 34 -7.63 18.13 -18.78
CA ASP A 34 -7.33 17.12 -17.77
C ASP A 34 -5.89 16.63 -17.94
N THR A 35 -5.32 16.17 -16.83
CA THR A 35 -3.93 15.69 -16.77
C THR A 35 -3.90 14.33 -16.13
N PHE A 36 -3.12 13.43 -16.71
CA PHE A 36 -3.05 12.03 -16.31
C PHE A 36 -1.60 11.58 -16.18
N LEU A 37 -1.35 10.70 -15.21
CA LEU A 37 -0.14 9.88 -15.13
C LEU A 37 -0.49 8.49 -15.68
N TYR A 38 0.10 8.13 -16.82
CA TYR A 38 0.02 6.79 -17.37
C TYR A 38 1.14 5.91 -16.81
N HIS A 39 0.78 4.70 -16.36
CA HIS A 39 1.70 3.70 -15.87
C HIS A 39 1.60 2.42 -16.75
N PRO A 40 2.67 2.03 -17.47
CA PRO A 40 2.56 0.90 -18.40
C PRO A 40 2.42 -0.49 -17.77
N SER A 41 2.69 -0.65 -16.48
CA SER A 41 2.66 -1.98 -15.84
C SER A 41 1.23 -2.49 -15.57
N ASP A 42 0.29 -1.57 -15.36
CA ASP A 42 -1.13 -1.87 -15.13
C ASP A 42 -2.01 -1.38 -16.30
N ASP A 43 -1.43 -0.73 -17.31
CA ASP A 43 -2.11 -0.14 -18.48
C ASP A 43 -3.17 0.90 -18.08
N GLU A 44 -2.96 1.58 -16.94
CA GLU A 44 -3.92 2.53 -16.36
C GLU A 44 -3.41 3.99 -16.42
N ALA A 45 -4.38 4.91 -16.48
CA ALA A 45 -4.12 6.35 -16.47
C ALA A 45 -4.79 7.04 -15.28
N TYR A 46 -3.95 7.53 -14.38
CA TYR A 46 -4.36 8.13 -13.12
C TYR A 46 -4.53 9.64 -13.27
N ARG A 47 -5.76 10.13 -13.10
CA ARG A 47 -6.06 11.56 -13.21
C ARG A 47 -5.45 12.32 -12.04
N PHE A 48 -4.78 13.43 -12.33
CA PHE A 48 -4.28 14.36 -11.31
C PHE A 48 -5.47 15.05 -10.60
N PRO A 49 -5.33 15.37 -9.30
CA PRO A 49 -6.39 16.03 -8.57
C PRO A 49 -6.69 17.44 -9.11
N ASP A 50 -7.97 17.79 -9.20
CA ASP A 50 -8.43 19.11 -9.61
C ASP A 50 -8.18 20.13 -8.48
N LEU A 51 -7.04 20.82 -8.53
CA LEU A 51 -6.66 21.80 -7.49
C LEU A 51 -7.45 23.11 -7.57
N LYS A 52 -7.88 23.49 -8.77
CA LYS A 52 -8.79 24.62 -9.05
C LYS A 52 -9.61 24.29 -10.29
N ALA A 53 -10.86 24.74 -10.33
CA ALA A 53 -11.79 24.57 -11.46
C ALA A 53 -11.34 25.16 -12.82
N SER A 54 -10.12 25.72 -12.89
CA SER A 54 -9.55 26.37 -14.08
C SER A 54 -8.02 26.20 -14.20
N SER A 55 -7.41 25.28 -13.43
CA SER A 55 -5.97 25.00 -13.53
C SER A 55 -5.66 24.29 -14.85
N ARG A 56 -5.33 25.08 -15.88
CA ARG A 56 -4.84 24.57 -17.16
C ARG A 56 -3.32 24.47 -17.10
N TYR A 57 -2.83 23.28 -16.78
CA TYR A 57 -1.40 23.03 -16.82
C TYR A 57 -0.88 23.17 -18.26
N LYS A 58 0.30 23.77 -18.40
CA LYS A 58 0.96 24.09 -19.66
C LYS A 58 2.20 23.23 -19.92
N ALA A 59 2.82 22.74 -18.86
CA ALA A 59 4.00 21.90 -18.94
C ALA A 59 4.10 21.00 -17.70
N CYS A 60 4.77 19.87 -17.88
CA CYS A 60 5.22 18.98 -16.83
C CYS A 60 6.75 18.87 -16.89
N PHE A 61 7.39 18.88 -15.72
CA PHE A 61 8.82 18.59 -15.60
C PHE A 61 9.04 17.55 -14.50
N TRP A 62 9.59 16.41 -14.89
CA TRP A 62 10.04 15.38 -13.97
C TRP A 62 11.32 15.81 -13.25
N GLU A 63 11.50 15.33 -12.02
CA GLU A 63 12.72 15.55 -11.26
C GLU A 63 13.88 14.76 -11.88
N ALA A 64 14.92 15.48 -12.31
CA ALA A 64 16.12 14.87 -12.89
C ALA A 64 17.02 14.22 -11.82
N PHE A 65 16.84 14.56 -10.54
CA PHE A 65 17.62 13.99 -9.45
C PHE A 65 17.03 12.65 -8.99
N THR A 66 17.80 11.57 -9.19
CA THR A 66 17.36 10.18 -8.97
C THR A 66 16.86 9.86 -7.56
N VAL A 67 17.27 10.64 -6.54
CA VAL A 67 16.79 10.46 -5.16
C VAL A 67 15.31 10.84 -5.02
N ASP A 68 14.87 11.83 -5.78
CA ASP A 68 13.50 12.36 -5.75
C ASP A 68 12.75 11.98 -7.06
N LYS A 69 13.09 10.84 -7.69
CA LYS A 69 12.59 10.41 -9.02
C LYS A 69 11.06 10.34 -9.16
N ASP A 70 10.36 10.12 -8.05
CA ASP A 70 8.91 10.07 -7.99
C ASP A 70 8.25 11.46 -7.96
N SER A 71 9.06 12.51 -7.90
CA SER A 71 8.61 13.90 -7.88
C SER A 71 8.55 14.49 -9.27
N MET A 72 7.56 15.33 -9.49
CA MET A 72 7.39 16.10 -10.72
C MET A 72 6.74 17.44 -10.41
N ILE A 73 6.80 18.37 -11.35
CA ILE A 73 6.05 19.62 -11.29
C ILE A 73 5.11 19.75 -12.48
N LEU A 74 3.93 20.28 -12.22
CA LEU A 74 3.02 20.81 -13.23
C LEU A 74 3.03 22.34 -13.13
N THR A 75 2.99 23.04 -14.26
CA THR A 75 3.05 24.51 -14.28
C THR A 75 1.88 25.08 -15.05
N ASP A 76 1.20 26.08 -14.48
CA ASP A 76 0.27 26.94 -15.22
C ASP A 76 0.97 28.27 -15.60
N SER A 77 0.23 29.33 -15.95
CA SER A 77 0.81 30.65 -16.26
C SER A 77 1.36 31.42 -15.05
N THR A 78 1.06 30.98 -13.84
CA THR A 78 1.21 31.72 -12.59
C THR A 78 1.83 30.91 -11.45
N ASN A 79 1.72 29.58 -11.46
CA ASN A 79 2.09 28.69 -10.37
C ASN A 79 2.79 27.44 -10.88
N ILE A 80 3.66 26.92 -10.01
CA ILE A 80 4.30 25.62 -10.07
C ILE A 80 3.67 24.77 -8.98
N TYR A 81 3.21 23.59 -9.36
CA TYR A 81 2.58 22.61 -8.49
C TYR A 81 3.50 21.41 -8.40
N ALA A 82 4.05 21.16 -7.23
CA ALA A 82 4.92 20.01 -7.01
C ALA A 82 4.08 18.81 -6.56
N PHE A 83 4.26 17.69 -7.24
CA PHE A 83 3.57 16.43 -7.04
C PHE A 83 4.57 15.31 -6.75
N VAL A 84 4.15 14.33 -5.96
CA VAL A 84 4.86 13.05 -5.78
C VAL A 84 3.90 11.94 -6.18
N ALA A 85 4.34 11.11 -7.13
CA ALA A 85 3.66 9.88 -7.48
C ALA A 85 4.02 8.80 -6.46
N SER A 86 3.03 8.17 -5.85
CA SER A 86 3.25 7.02 -4.98
C SER A 86 2.32 5.87 -5.34
N ARG A 87 2.90 4.68 -5.46
CA ARG A 87 2.14 3.43 -5.48
C ARG A 87 2.31 2.79 -4.11
N ASN A 88 1.23 2.78 -3.34
CA ASN A 88 1.26 2.35 -1.95
C ASN A 88 0.96 0.84 -1.85
N SER A 89 1.06 0.30 -0.62
CA SER A 89 0.69 -1.06 -0.28
C SER A 89 -0.79 -1.40 -0.48
N HIS A 90 -1.65 -0.44 -0.84
CA HIS A 90 -3.04 -0.70 -1.19
C HIS A 90 -3.19 -1.04 -2.69
N GLY A 91 -2.09 -1.04 -3.45
CA GLY A 91 -2.08 -1.16 -4.90
C GLY A 91 -2.54 0.13 -5.60
N GLU A 92 -2.77 1.21 -4.87
CA GLU A 92 -3.32 2.46 -5.38
C GLU A 92 -2.20 3.41 -5.82
N GLN A 93 -2.31 3.92 -7.05
CA GLN A 93 -1.48 5.03 -7.51
C GLN A 93 -2.08 6.35 -7.02
N THR A 94 -1.38 7.00 -6.12
CA THR A 94 -1.70 8.32 -5.59
C THR A 94 -0.82 9.39 -6.21
N LEU A 95 -1.39 10.59 -6.37
CA LEU A 95 -0.74 11.78 -6.92
C LEU A 95 -0.84 12.92 -5.91
N ASN A 96 0.12 12.95 -4.99
CA ASN A 96 0.05 13.84 -3.83
C ASN A 96 0.66 15.19 -4.15
N ILE A 97 -0.12 16.26 -3.97
CA ILE A 97 0.43 17.61 -4.01
C ILE A 97 1.23 17.89 -2.73
N ILE A 98 2.48 18.27 -2.90
CA ILE A 98 3.39 18.60 -1.79
C ILE A 98 3.56 20.10 -1.61
N GLY A 99 3.28 20.91 -2.63
CA GLY A 99 3.29 22.36 -2.49
C GLY A 99 3.07 23.14 -3.78
N VAL A 100 2.82 24.43 -3.61
CA VAL A 100 2.56 25.37 -4.70
C VAL A 100 3.50 26.56 -4.56
N VAL A 101 4.14 26.96 -5.67
CA VAL A 101 5.05 28.11 -5.73
C VAL A 101 4.63 29.03 -6.85
N LYS A 102 4.48 30.33 -6.56
CA LYS A 102 4.15 31.32 -7.59
C LYS A 102 5.34 31.55 -8.52
N ILE A 103 5.09 31.54 -9.82
CA ILE A 103 6.06 31.88 -10.86
C ILE A 103 6.25 33.41 -10.84
N PRO A 104 7.47 33.92 -10.63
CA PRO A 104 7.73 35.35 -10.73
C PRO A 104 7.48 35.85 -12.16
N ALA A 105 6.95 37.07 -12.31
CA ALA A 105 6.56 37.61 -13.61
C ALA A 105 7.71 37.54 -14.63
N GLY A 106 7.39 37.13 -15.86
CA GLY A 106 8.36 37.00 -16.95
C GLY A 106 9.27 35.77 -16.89
N ASN A 107 9.06 34.85 -15.93
CA ASN A 107 9.77 33.58 -15.86
C ASN A 107 8.97 32.46 -16.53
N ILE A 108 9.66 31.64 -17.32
CA ILE A 108 9.11 30.46 -17.99
C ILE A 108 9.92 29.24 -17.51
N PRO A 109 9.31 28.29 -16.77
CA PRO A 109 9.98 27.07 -16.33
C PRO A 109 10.54 26.25 -17.51
N LEU A 110 11.73 25.68 -17.33
CA LEU A 110 12.44 24.88 -18.34
C LEU A 110 12.83 23.47 -17.86
N SER A 111 13.20 23.33 -16.59
CA SER A 111 13.62 22.04 -16.02
C SER A 111 13.52 22.04 -14.50
N LEU A 112 13.44 20.84 -13.93
CA LEU A 112 13.49 20.57 -12.50
C LEU A 112 14.72 19.70 -12.18
N CYS A 113 15.56 20.16 -11.26
CA CYS A 113 16.69 19.36 -10.76
C CYS A 113 16.96 19.70 -9.29
N LYS A 114 16.97 18.69 -8.41
CA LYS A 114 17.20 18.83 -6.96
C LYS A 114 16.25 19.83 -6.31
N GLY A 115 14.99 19.87 -6.76
CA GLY A 115 14.01 20.83 -6.30
C GLY A 115 14.24 22.28 -6.75
N ILE A 116 15.16 22.50 -7.69
CA ILE A 116 15.42 23.81 -8.30
C ILE A 116 14.79 23.81 -9.69
N VAL A 117 13.86 24.75 -9.89
CA VAL A 117 13.25 24.99 -11.20
C VAL A 117 14.06 26.05 -11.92
N THR A 118 14.73 25.65 -13.00
CA THR A 118 15.42 26.58 -13.88
C THR A 118 14.40 27.23 -14.81
N CYS A 119 14.40 28.56 -14.87
CA CYS A 119 13.49 29.34 -15.67
C CYS A 119 14.25 30.20 -16.69
N TYR A 120 13.66 30.37 -17.87
CA TYR A 120 14.05 31.41 -18.81
C TYR A 120 13.29 32.70 -18.49
N THR A 121 14.01 33.82 -18.45
CA THR A 121 13.40 35.14 -18.27
C THR A 121 13.12 35.82 -19.60
N SER A 122 12.14 36.71 -19.65
CA SER A 122 11.84 37.55 -20.82
C SER A 122 13.05 38.35 -21.34
N ASN A 123 14.05 38.58 -20.50
CA ASN A 123 15.28 39.32 -20.83
C ASN A 123 16.42 38.41 -21.33
N GLY A 124 16.15 37.15 -21.65
CA GLY A 124 17.15 36.22 -22.19
C GLY A 124 18.09 35.59 -21.17
N LYS A 125 17.88 35.83 -19.87
CA LYS A 125 18.71 35.28 -18.79
C LYS A 125 18.05 34.07 -18.16
N LEU A 126 18.86 33.19 -17.59
CA LEU A 126 18.38 32.13 -16.71
C LEU A 126 18.15 32.67 -15.30
N ASN A 127 17.09 32.18 -14.67
CA ASN A 127 16.78 32.39 -13.26
C ASN A 127 16.45 31.04 -12.63
N THR A 128 16.51 30.94 -11.30
CA THR A 128 16.24 29.69 -10.57
C THR A 128 15.26 29.92 -9.45
N ILE A 129 14.30 29.02 -9.30
CA ILE A 129 13.31 29.03 -8.22
C ILE A 129 13.53 27.77 -7.39
N LEU A 130 13.91 27.92 -6.11
CA LEU A 130 13.96 26.81 -5.18
C LEU A 130 12.55 26.50 -4.67
N LEU A 131 12.10 25.27 -4.87
CA LEU A 131 10.83 24.81 -4.31
C LEU A 131 10.96 24.74 -2.78
N ASN A 132 10.05 25.40 -2.06
CA ASN A 132 10.00 25.32 -0.60
C ASN A 132 9.88 23.88 -0.11
N THR A 133 9.20 23.03 -0.90
CA THR A 133 9.06 21.61 -0.63
C THR A 133 10.39 20.86 -0.66
N HIS A 134 11.42 21.34 -1.35
CA HIS A 134 12.68 20.60 -1.48
C HIS A 134 13.78 21.11 -0.55
N LYS A 135 13.48 22.13 0.28
CA LYS A 135 14.39 22.60 1.33
C LYS A 135 14.70 21.44 2.27
N SER A 136 15.97 21.06 2.34
CA SER A 136 16.44 19.86 3.04
C SER A 136 16.95 20.14 4.45
N ASP A 137 16.81 21.36 4.95
CA ASP A 137 17.46 21.78 6.18
C ASP A 137 16.80 21.13 7.40
N ILE A 138 17.49 20.14 7.96
CA ILE A 138 17.19 19.52 9.26
C ILE A 138 17.70 20.45 10.36
N ILE A 139 17.08 21.62 10.48
CA ILE A 139 17.34 22.54 11.60
C ILE A 139 16.35 22.17 12.70
N THR A 140 16.82 21.49 13.74
CA THR A 140 16.01 21.12 14.91
C THR A 140 16.04 22.18 16.01
N GLU A 141 17.09 23.01 16.03
CA GLU A 141 17.26 24.06 17.03
C GLU A 141 16.12 25.08 16.99
N GLY A 142 15.49 25.32 18.15
CA GLY A 142 14.39 26.28 18.29
C GLY A 142 13.04 25.79 17.77
N ARG A 143 12.94 24.56 17.24
CA ARG A 143 11.66 23.98 16.81
C ARG A 143 10.99 23.19 17.93
N ASN A 144 9.68 23.28 18.03
CA ASN A 144 8.90 22.46 18.95
C ASN A 144 8.62 21.06 18.35
N ARG A 145 8.09 20.14 19.17
CA ARG A 145 7.80 18.76 18.75
C ARG A 145 6.87 18.69 17.54
N ASP A 146 5.85 19.53 17.49
CA ASP A 146 4.86 19.53 16.41
C ASP A 146 5.47 19.96 15.07
N GLN A 147 6.30 21.01 15.07
CA GLN A 147 7.05 21.46 13.89
C GLN A 147 8.04 20.40 13.39
N LEU A 148 8.65 19.64 14.30
CA LEU A 148 9.50 18.51 13.93
C LEU A 148 8.68 17.36 13.34
N MET A 149 7.49 17.08 13.89
CA MET A 149 6.58 16.07 13.34
C MET A 149 6.04 16.47 11.95
N GLU A 150 5.74 17.75 11.73
CA GLU A 150 5.41 18.28 10.39
C GLU A 150 6.57 18.10 9.41
N SER A 151 7.79 18.38 9.86
CA SER A 151 9.01 18.18 9.05
C SER A 151 9.23 16.69 8.73
N LEU A 152 8.89 15.79 9.65
CA LEU A 152 8.94 14.35 9.44
C LEU A 152 7.94 13.92 8.37
N ASN A 153 6.69 14.37 8.46
CA ASN A 153 5.66 14.09 7.45
C ASN A 153 6.10 14.59 6.08
N HIS A 154 6.70 15.78 6.05
CA HIS A 154 7.23 16.35 4.82
C HIS A 154 8.33 15.48 4.19
N PHE A 155 9.28 14.98 4.98
CA PHE A 155 10.29 14.05 4.47
C PHE A 155 9.71 12.70 4.04
N ILE A 156 8.72 12.18 4.76
CA ILE A 156 8.03 10.93 4.39
C ILE A 156 7.30 11.11 3.05
N ASN A 157 6.55 12.18 2.87
CA ASN A 157 5.80 12.47 1.64
C ASN A 157 6.70 12.62 0.42
N LEU A 158 7.93 13.12 0.62
CA LEU A 158 8.96 13.20 -0.41
C LEU A 158 9.76 11.92 -0.59
N LYS A 159 9.46 10.87 0.18
CA LYS A 159 10.24 9.63 0.22
C LYS A 159 11.72 9.86 0.54
N ARG A 160 12.03 10.92 1.29
CA ARG A 160 13.38 11.28 1.76
C ARG A 160 13.72 10.52 3.03
N TRP A 161 13.69 9.19 2.94
CA TRP A 161 13.79 8.26 4.07
C TRP A 161 15.02 8.48 4.96
N ARG A 162 16.17 8.84 4.37
CA ARG A 162 17.40 9.12 5.13
C ARG A 162 17.28 10.37 5.99
N ASN A 163 16.56 11.39 5.52
CA ASN A 163 16.34 12.62 6.30
C ASN A 163 15.30 12.37 7.39
N ALA A 164 14.24 11.63 7.08
CA ALA A 164 13.24 11.19 8.06
C ALA A 164 13.89 10.39 9.20
N TRP A 165 14.78 9.43 8.88
CA TRP A 165 15.56 8.68 9.88
C TRP A 165 16.37 9.59 10.80
N LYS A 166 17.15 10.52 10.23
CA LYS A 166 17.98 11.45 11.01
C LYS A 166 17.14 12.33 11.92
N LEU A 167 15.97 12.76 11.46
CA LEU A 167 15.04 13.55 12.26
C LEU A 167 14.45 12.72 13.41
N CYS A 168 14.02 11.49 13.16
CA CYS A 168 13.56 10.59 14.22
C CYS A 168 14.65 10.29 15.26
N ASP A 169 15.91 10.14 14.81
CA ASP A 169 17.10 9.96 15.66
C ASP A 169 17.33 11.15 16.58
N GLN A 170 17.24 12.37 16.04
CA GLN A 170 17.39 13.61 16.82
C GLN A 170 16.21 13.86 17.76
N MET A 171 14.99 13.55 17.33
CA MET A 171 13.79 13.66 18.17
C MET A 171 13.79 12.65 19.32
N ASN A 172 14.41 11.48 19.11
CA ASN A 172 14.39 10.33 20.02
C ASN A 172 12.99 9.99 20.55
N ASP A 173 11.98 10.12 19.67
CA ASP A 173 10.56 9.94 19.99
C ASP A 173 10.04 8.62 19.41
N LYS A 174 9.48 7.76 20.26
CA LYS A 174 8.92 6.47 19.84
C LYS A 174 7.80 6.65 18.81
N ILE A 175 6.96 7.66 18.96
CA ILE A 175 5.84 7.92 18.03
C ILE A 175 6.37 8.30 16.64
N ALA A 176 7.45 9.09 16.59
CA ALA A 176 8.10 9.43 15.33
C ALA A 176 8.69 8.19 14.62
N TRP A 177 9.28 7.26 15.39
CA TRP A 177 9.77 5.99 14.85
C TRP A 177 8.64 5.08 14.35
N GLU A 178 7.54 4.96 15.10
CA GLU A 178 6.37 4.17 14.67
C GLU A 178 5.80 4.72 13.36
N LYS A 179 5.64 6.04 13.28
CA LYS A 179 5.17 6.72 12.07
C LYS A 179 6.09 6.47 10.86
N LEU A 180 7.40 6.54 11.05
CA LEU A 180 8.36 6.26 9.98
C LEU A 180 8.31 4.79 9.54
N GLY A 181 8.15 3.86 10.48
CA GLY A 181 8.05 2.42 10.20
C GLY A 181 6.79 2.08 9.41
N GLU A 182 5.63 2.57 9.86
CA GLU A 182 4.34 2.38 9.18
C GLU A 182 4.36 3.01 7.79
N ALA A 183 4.88 4.23 7.65
CA ALA A 183 5.00 4.88 6.34
C ALA A 183 5.94 4.12 5.40
N ALA A 184 7.02 3.53 5.91
CA ALA A 184 7.91 2.70 5.11
C ALA A 184 7.22 1.42 4.63
N ILE A 185 6.41 0.76 5.48
CA ILE A 185 5.59 -0.39 5.07
C ILE A 185 4.60 0.02 3.97
N ARG A 186 3.88 1.13 4.18
CA ARG A 186 2.87 1.63 3.22
C ARG A 186 3.45 2.02 1.86
N GLU A 187 4.70 2.42 1.83
CA GLU A 187 5.42 2.79 0.60
C GLU A 187 6.27 1.63 0.05
N LEU A 188 6.04 0.40 0.51
CA LEU A 188 6.76 -0.82 0.10
C LEU A 188 8.28 -0.72 0.30
N ASN A 189 8.75 0.18 1.17
CA ASN A 189 10.15 0.37 1.49
C ASN A 189 10.59 -0.58 2.62
N MET A 190 10.70 -1.86 2.27
CA MET A 190 11.07 -2.95 3.18
C MET A 190 12.40 -2.69 3.89
N GLU A 191 13.41 -2.19 3.18
CA GLU A 191 14.73 -1.91 3.75
C GLU A 191 14.64 -0.88 4.89
N MET A 192 13.88 0.19 4.69
CA MET A 192 13.69 1.21 5.71
C MET A 192 12.83 0.69 6.87
N ALA A 193 11.74 -0.01 6.58
CA ALA A 193 10.86 -0.59 7.60
C ALA A 193 11.63 -1.53 8.55
N ILE A 194 12.40 -2.48 8.00
CA ILE A 194 13.24 -3.41 8.79
C ILE A 194 14.21 -2.64 9.68
N ARG A 195 14.89 -1.62 9.15
CA ARG A 195 15.84 -0.81 9.94
C ARG A 195 15.15 -0.09 11.10
N VAL A 196 13.97 0.47 10.86
CA VAL A 196 13.20 1.19 11.88
C VAL A 196 12.76 0.23 12.99
N TYR A 197 12.11 -0.89 12.64
CA TYR A 197 11.61 -1.83 13.64
C TYR A 197 12.74 -2.54 14.41
N ARG A 198 13.89 -2.79 13.77
CA ARG A 198 15.09 -3.27 14.44
C ARG A 198 15.59 -2.28 15.48
N ARG A 199 15.63 -0.99 15.14
CA ARG A 199 16.02 0.07 16.07
C ARG A 199 15.05 0.21 17.23
N MET A 200 13.76 0.01 16.98
CA MET A 200 12.74 0.02 18.02
C MET A 200 12.74 -1.23 18.92
N GLY A 201 13.50 -2.27 18.58
CA GLY A 201 13.49 -3.55 19.28
C GLY A 201 12.22 -4.39 19.04
N LYS A 202 11.44 -4.11 17.98
CA LYS A 202 10.26 -4.90 17.61
C LYS A 202 10.69 -6.14 16.82
N ALA A 203 11.25 -7.13 17.51
CA ALA A 203 11.84 -8.32 16.89
C ALA A 203 10.85 -9.12 16.02
N SER A 204 9.59 -9.28 16.46
CA SER A 204 8.56 -9.97 15.67
C SER A 204 8.35 -9.32 14.30
N MET A 205 8.18 -8.00 14.26
CA MET A 205 8.03 -7.24 13.00
C MET A 205 9.24 -7.40 12.09
N VAL A 206 10.45 -7.42 12.67
CA VAL A 206 11.68 -7.63 11.88
C VAL A 206 11.70 -9.00 11.23
N MET A 207 11.39 -10.06 11.99
CA MET A 207 11.33 -11.43 11.47
C MET A 207 10.29 -11.54 10.34
N SER A 208 9.08 -11.04 10.57
CA SER A 208 8.02 -11.08 9.55
C SER A 208 8.41 -10.30 8.29
N LEU A 209 9.02 -9.11 8.41
CA LEU A 209 9.46 -8.35 7.24
C LEU A 209 10.65 -9.00 6.51
N GLU A 210 11.52 -9.70 7.22
CA GLU A 210 12.65 -10.43 6.61
C GLU A 210 12.18 -11.64 5.81
N GLU A 211 11.13 -12.35 6.25
CA GLU A 211 10.51 -13.47 5.53
C GLU A 211 9.87 -13.03 4.20
N LEU A 212 9.38 -11.79 4.13
CA LEU A 212 8.69 -11.25 2.94
C LEU A 212 9.65 -10.66 1.89
N LYS A 213 10.96 -10.62 2.15
CA LYS A 213 11.92 -9.90 1.31
C LYS A 213 12.04 -10.46 -0.12
N ASP A 214 11.81 -11.76 -0.27
CA ASP A 214 11.98 -12.47 -1.54
C ASP A 214 10.67 -12.55 -2.34
N ILE A 215 9.58 -11.96 -1.85
CA ILE A 215 8.30 -11.88 -2.57
C ILE A 215 8.38 -10.74 -3.58
N GLU A 216 8.43 -11.09 -4.86
CA GLU A 216 8.44 -10.12 -5.96
C GLU A 216 7.03 -9.71 -6.40
N GLU A 217 6.02 -10.56 -6.17
CA GLU A 217 4.65 -10.26 -6.55
C GLU A 217 4.05 -9.17 -5.65
N GLU A 218 3.68 -8.04 -6.27
CA GLU A 218 3.24 -6.85 -5.57
C GLU A 218 1.96 -7.04 -4.76
N ASN A 219 0.95 -7.73 -5.30
CA ASN A 219 -0.32 -7.98 -4.59
C ASN A 219 -0.09 -8.86 -3.35
N LEU A 220 0.69 -9.93 -3.50
CA LEU A 220 1.01 -10.85 -2.40
C LEU A 220 1.81 -10.13 -1.29
N LEU A 221 2.86 -9.41 -1.67
CA LEU A 221 3.66 -8.62 -0.73
C LEU A 221 2.78 -7.58 -0.02
N SER A 222 1.97 -6.84 -0.78
CA SER A 222 1.07 -5.82 -0.25
C SER A 222 0.05 -6.40 0.73
N GLY A 223 -0.54 -7.56 0.43
CA GLY A 223 -1.44 -8.27 1.34
C GLY A 223 -0.77 -8.59 2.69
N HIS A 224 0.45 -9.13 2.66
CA HIS A 224 1.20 -9.42 3.89
C HIS A 224 1.52 -8.14 4.68
N LEU A 225 1.93 -7.08 4.00
CA LEU A 225 2.28 -5.81 4.63
C LEU A 225 1.07 -5.12 5.27
N LEU A 226 -0.08 -5.12 4.60
CA LEU A 226 -1.32 -4.59 5.17
C LEU A 226 -1.81 -5.43 6.35
N SER A 227 -1.66 -6.76 6.28
CA SER A 227 -1.94 -7.63 7.42
C SER A 227 -1.07 -7.29 8.63
N LEU A 228 0.20 -6.91 8.45
CA LEU A 228 1.07 -6.46 9.54
C LEU A 228 0.64 -5.10 10.13
N LEU A 229 -0.01 -4.25 9.33
CA LEU A 229 -0.61 -2.99 9.78
C LEU A 229 -2.01 -3.18 10.40
N GLY A 230 -2.56 -4.39 10.35
CA GLY A 230 -3.91 -4.71 10.82
C GLY A 230 -5.03 -4.27 9.87
N GLU A 231 -4.71 -3.95 8.61
CA GLU A 231 -5.68 -3.55 7.58
C GLU A 231 -6.17 -4.80 6.82
N PHE A 232 -6.92 -5.65 7.51
CA PHE A 232 -7.27 -7.00 7.03
C PHE A 232 -8.23 -7.00 5.84
N GLU A 233 -9.16 -6.05 5.75
CA GLU A 233 -10.11 -5.96 4.64
C GLU A 233 -9.40 -5.76 3.29
N LYS A 234 -8.44 -4.83 3.24
CA LYS A 234 -7.69 -4.58 2.01
C LYS A 234 -6.67 -5.69 1.74
N ALA A 235 -6.07 -6.27 2.79
CA ALA A 235 -5.19 -7.42 2.65
C ALA A 235 -5.91 -8.62 2.00
N ASP A 236 -7.15 -8.89 2.41
CA ASP A 236 -8.01 -9.95 1.87
C ASP A 236 -8.25 -9.76 0.36
N GLU A 237 -8.63 -8.55 -0.06
CA GLU A 237 -8.80 -8.21 -1.48
C GLU A 237 -7.51 -8.47 -2.30
N LEU A 238 -6.37 -8.01 -1.79
CA LEU A 238 -5.09 -8.14 -2.49
C LEU A 238 -4.60 -9.58 -2.54
N PHE A 239 -4.78 -10.35 -1.48
CA PHE A 239 -4.47 -11.78 -1.50
C PHE A 239 -5.35 -12.52 -2.51
N CYS A 240 -6.64 -12.23 -2.58
CA CYS A 240 -7.55 -12.84 -3.56
C CYS A 240 -7.15 -12.53 -5.02
N LEU A 241 -6.53 -11.36 -5.26
CA LEU A 241 -6.00 -10.96 -6.56
C LEU A 241 -4.56 -11.46 -6.82
N SER A 242 -3.95 -12.14 -5.86
CA SER A 242 -2.56 -12.61 -5.94
C SER A 242 -2.46 -14.03 -6.50
N SER A 243 -1.22 -14.51 -6.68
CA SER A 243 -0.94 -15.91 -7.00
C SER A 243 -1.26 -16.89 -5.87
N GLU A 244 -1.39 -16.40 -4.62
CA GLU A 244 -1.74 -17.20 -3.44
C GLU A 244 -3.03 -16.73 -2.74
N PRO A 245 -4.22 -16.88 -3.35
CA PRO A 245 -5.49 -16.48 -2.74
C PRO A 245 -5.81 -17.16 -1.40
N TRP A 246 -5.26 -18.35 -1.15
CA TRP A 246 -5.44 -19.08 0.10
C TRP A 246 -4.87 -18.33 1.32
N ARG A 247 -3.95 -17.38 1.13
CA ARG A 247 -3.43 -16.51 2.20
C ARG A 247 -4.50 -15.65 2.85
N ALA A 248 -5.52 -15.25 2.09
CA ALA A 248 -6.68 -14.55 2.65
C ALA A 248 -7.41 -15.41 3.70
N LEU A 249 -7.59 -16.69 3.40
CA LEU A 249 -8.21 -17.65 4.32
C LEU A 249 -7.36 -17.86 5.56
N GLU A 250 -6.05 -18.10 5.39
CA GLU A 250 -5.10 -18.28 6.50
C GLU A 250 -5.11 -17.06 7.44
N MET A 251 -5.07 -15.85 6.87
CA MET A 251 -5.14 -14.60 7.62
C MET A 251 -6.45 -14.50 8.43
N ARG A 252 -7.61 -14.74 7.80
CA ARG A 252 -8.93 -14.65 8.47
C ARG A 252 -9.09 -15.68 9.58
N ARG A 253 -8.58 -16.90 9.39
CA ARG A 253 -8.51 -17.93 10.44
C ARG A 253 -7.65 -17.48 11.61
N ASN A 254 -6.46 -16.91 11.35
CA ASN A 254 -5.54 -16.46 12.40
C ASN A 254 -6.11 -15.33 13.28
N ILE A 255 -6.96 -14.46 12.72
CA ILE A 255 -7.64 -13.40 13.48
C ILE A 255 -9.02 -13.83 14.03
N LEU A 256 -9.41 -15.09 13.83
CA LEU A 256 -10.68 -15.68 14.28
C LEU A 256 -11.94 -15.04 13.65
N ASP A 257 -11.81 -14.51 12.43
CA ASP A 257 -12.92 -13.98 11.63
C ASP A 257 -13.56 -15.13 10.82
N TRP A 258 -14.30 -15.98 11.52
CA TRP A 258 -14.82 -17.24 10.97
C TRP A 258 -15.85 -17.06 9.87
N ASP A 259 -16.71 -16.04 9.95
CA ASP A 259 -17.73 -15.78 8.94
C ASP A 259 -17.08 -15.51 7.58
N ARG A 260 -16.05 -14.65 7.56
CA ARG A 260 -15.30 -14.37 6.34
C ARG A 260 -14.41 -15.54 5.93
N ALA A 261 -13.80 -16.25 6.88
CA ALA A 261 -13.00 -17.45 6.60
C ALA A 261 -13.82 -18.55 5.92
N LEU A 262 -15.04 -18.83 6.36
CA LEU A 262 -15.92 -19.82 5.74
C LEU A 262 -16.33 -19.43 4.31
N GLN A 263 -16.61 -18.14 4.07
CA GLN A 263 -16.87 -17.64 2.72
C GLN A 263 -15.67 -17.84 1.80
N LEU A 264 -14.48 -17.44 2.25
CA LEU A 264 -13.23 -17.59 1.50
C LEU A 264 -12.88 -19.06 1.25
N ALA A 265 -13.11 -19.94 2.22
CA ALA A 265 -12.92 -21.38 2.02
C ALA A 265 -13.86 -21.91 0.93
N ASN A 266 -15.13 -21.50 0.90
CA ASN A 266 -16.05 -21.93 -0.14
C ASN A 266 -15.70 -21.38 -1.54
N GLU A 267 -15.15 -20.18 -1.62
CA GLU A 267 -14.77 -19.52 -2.88
C GLU A 267 -13.43 -20.01 -3.43
N VAL A 268 -12.42 -20.09 -2.57
CA VAL A 268 -11.01 -20.22 -2.96
C VAL A 268 -10.43 -21.61 -2.64
N ALA A 269 -10.87 -22.25 -1.55
CA ALA A 269 -10.25 -23.46 -1.02
C ALA A 269 -11.28 -24.42 -0.41
N LYS A 270 -12.13 -25.02 -1.26
CA LYS A 270 -13.26 -25.86 -0.82
C LYS A 270 -12.84 -27.08 -0.03
N ASP A 271 -11.64 -27.57 -0.29
CA ASP A 271 -10.99 -28.66 0.45
C ASP A 271 -10.68 -28.28 1.90
N GLN A 272 -10.48 -26.98 2.18
CA GLN A 272 -10.20 -26.47 3.53
C GLN A 272 -11.46 -26.25 4.36
N LEU A 273 -12.63 -26.14 3.73
CA LEU A 273 -13.90 -25.82 4.40
C LEU A 273 -14.20 -26.73 5.61
N PRO A 274 -14.06 -28.07 5.53
CA PRO A 274 -14.36 -28.96 6.66
C PRO A 274 -13.42 -28.74 7.85
N TYR A 275 -12.16 -28.36 7.60
CA TYR A 275 -11.18 -28.07 8.64
C TYR A 275 -11.48 -26.72 9.33
N VAL A 276 -11.87 -25.71 8.56
CA VAL A 276 -12.28 -24.40 9.10
C VAL A 276 -13.55 -24.53 9.93
N SER A 277 -14.54 -25.29 9.45
CA SER A 277 -15.77 -25.57 10.19
C SER A 277 -15.50 -26.27 11.52
N LEU A 278 -14.56 -27.22 11.55
CA LEU A 278 -14.15 -27.91 12.78
C LEU A 278 -13.53 -26.95 13.81
N GLU A 279 -12.62 -26.09 13.37
CA GLU A 279 -11.99 -25.09 14.25
C GLU A 279 -13.02 -24.11 14.80
N TYR A 280 -13.94 -23.64 13.96
CA TYR A 280 -15.01 -22.75 14.38
C TYR A 280 -15.97 -23.42 15.36
N ALA A 281 -16.38 -24.66 15.09
CA ALA A 281 -17.21 -25.45 16.00
C ALA A 281 -16.56 -25.60 17.39
N THR A 282 -15.24 -25.83 17.42
CA THR A 282 -14.46 -25.94 18.66
C THR A 282 -14.48 -24.63 19.44
N GLN A 283 -14.37 -23.49 18.77
CA GLN A 283 -14.47 -22.18 19.41
C GLN A 283 -15.88 -21.90 19.96
N LEU A 284 -16.92 -22.21 19.19
CA LEU A 284 -18.32 -22.05 19.62
C LEU A 284 -18.63 -22.94 20.84
N GLU A 285 -18.11 -24.17 20.86
CA GLU A 285 -18.18 -25.06 22.02
C GLU A 285 -17.55 -24.40 23.26
N PHE A 286 -16.36 -23.82 23.11
CA PHE A 286 -15.68 -23.13 24.20
C PHE A 286 -16.46 -21.90 24.70
N MET A 287 -17.14 -21.18 23.80
CA MET A 287 -17.99 -20.03 24.13
C MET A 287 -19.35 -20.44 24.72
N GLY A 288 -19.69 -21.73 24.74
CA GLY A 288 -20.95 -22.26 25.26
C GLY A 288 -22.12 -22.19 24.27
N GLN A 289 -21.87 -21.88 23.01
CA GLN A 289 -22.86 -21.84 21.93
C GLN A 289 -23.06 -23.25 21.34
N TYR A 290 -23.57 -24.17 22.15
CA TYR A 290 -23.60 -25.60 21.83
C TYR A 290 -24.49 -25.97 20.63
N SER A 291 -25.58 -25.22 20.38
CA SER A 291 -26.48 -25.46 19.25
C SER A 291 -25.78 -25.19 17.91
N ASP A 292 -25.11 -24.05 17.79
CA ASP A 292 -24.42 -23.66 16.56
C ASP A 292 -23.16 -24.52 16.36
N ALA A 293 -22.43 -24.81 17.45
CA ALA A 293 -21.28 -25.70 17.43
C ALA A 293 -21.64 -27.09 16.86
N LEU A 294 -22.78 -27.64 17.25
CA LEU A 294 -23.25 -28.93 16.73
C LEU A 294 -23.42 -28.89 15.21
N GLY A 295 -24.07 -27.85 14.67
CA GLY A 295 -24.26 -27.71 13.23
C GLY A 295 -22.94 -27.69 12.46
N TYR A 296 -21.96 -26.90 12.94
CA TYR A 296 -20.65 -26.84 12.29
C TYR A 296 -19.83 -28.13 12.44
N TYR A 297 -19.97 -28.89 13.53
CA TYR A 297 -19.38 -30.22 13.64
C TYR A 297 -20.01 -31.23 12.68
N GLU A 298 -21.30 -31.10 12.37
CA GLU A 298 -21.98 -31.92 11.36
C GLU A 298 -21.50 -31.56 9.95
N ASP A 299 -21.40 -30.27 9.64
CA ASP A 299 -20.92 -29.75 8.36
C ASP A 299 -19.43 -30.04 8.10
N ALA A 300 -18.63 -30.22 9.16
CA ALA A 300 -17.20 -30.51 9.09
C ALA A 300 -16.88 -31.97 8.71
N LEU A 301 -17.87 -32.86 8.59
CA LEU A 301 -17.63 -34.27 8.27
C LEU A 301 -17.19 -34.45 6.81
N LEU A 302 -16.08 -35.15 6.63
CA LEU A 302 -15.58 -35.55 5.32
C LEU A 302 -16.17 -36.91 4.90
N PRO A 303 -16.30 -37.18 3.58
CA PRO A 303 -16.66 -38.51 3.10
C PRO A 303 -15.73 -39.58 3.68
N ALA A 304 -16.31 -40.67 4.20
CA ALA A 304 -15.54 -41.71 4.87
C ALA A 304 -14.55 -42.37 3.89
N ASP A 305 -13.27 -42.26 4.20
CA ASP A 305 -12.17 -42.92 3.50
C ASP A 305 -11.28 -43.62 4.52
N GLU A 306 -11.55 -44.90 4.77
CA GLU A 306 -10.81 -45.74 5.72
C GLU A 306 -9.34 -45.95 5.33
N SER A 307 -8.98 -45.67 4.06
CA SER A 307 -7.60 -45.77 3.60
C SER A 307 -6.78 -44.53 3.93
N ASN A 308 -7.43 -43.40 4.21
CA ASN A 308 -6.79 -42.14 4.52
C ASN A 308 -6.85 -41.86 6.03
N THR A 309 -5.74 -42.09 6.72
CA THR A 309 -5.64 -41.93 8.17
C THR A 309 -5.95 -40.52 8.64
N THR A 310 -5.64 -39.48 7.85
CA THR A 310 -5.89 -38.08 8.24
C THR A 310 -7.38 -37.74 8.21
N VAL A 311 -8.12 -38.28 7.24
CA VAL A 311 -9.58 -38.11 7.14
C VAL A 311 -10.28 -38.85 8.28
N ALA A 312 -9.82 -40.05 8.62
CA ALA A 312 -10.35 -40.82 9.74
C ALA A 312 -10.14 -40.08 11.09
N GLU A 313 -8.95 -39.53 11.33
CA GLU A 313 -8.65 -38.74 12.54
C GLU A 313 -9.48 -37.45 12.63
N HIS A 314 -9.64 -36.74 11.51
CA HIS A 314 -10.50 -35.55 11.43
C HIS A 314 -11.96 -35.89 11.76
N ASN A 315 -12.51 -36.91 11.11
CA ASN A 315 -13.90 -37.34 11.33
C ASN A 315 -14.12 -37.82 12.77
N ASN A 316 -13.16 -38.53 13.36
CA ASN A 316 -13.24 -38.94 14.78
C ASN A 316 -13.31 -37.72 15.71
N THR A 317 -12.57 -36.65 15.40
CA THR A 317 -12.59 -35.40 16.17
C THR A 317 -13.95 -34.71 16.05
N CYS A 318 -14.51 -34.65 14.84
CA CYS A 318 -15.85 -34.11 14.60
C CYS A 318 -16.93 -34.89 15.36
N LEU A 319 -16.93 -36.22 15.25
CA LEU A 319 -17.89 -37.10 15.93
C LEU A 319 -17.79 -36.99 17.46
N ALA A 320 -16.57 -36.89 17.99
CA ALA A 320 -16.38 -36.66 19.42
C ALA A 320 -16.94 -35.30 19.86
N GLY A 321 -16.80 -34.26 19.03
CA GLY A 321 -17.43 -32.95 19.22
C GLY A 321 -18.95 -33.04 19.24
N GLN A 322 -19.55 -33.67 18.24
CA GLN A 322 -21.00 -33.89 18.14
C GLN A 322 -21.55 -34.58 19.39
N ALA A 323 -20.94 -35.69 19.82
CA ALA A 323 -21.38 -36.42 21.00
C ALA A 323 -21.35 -35.58 22.28
N ARG A 324 -20.32 -34.73 22.45
CA ARG A 324 -20.26 -33.78 23.58
C ARG A 324 -21.41 -32.77 23.49
N MET A 325 -21.66 -32.19 22.31
CA MET A 325 -22.70 -31.17 22.12
C MET A 325 -24.10 -31.73 22.34
N LEU A 326 -24.41 -32.91 21.78
CA LEU A 326 -25.68 -33.60 21.98
C LEU A 326 -25.95 -33.89 23.47
N THR A 327 -24.91 -34.31 24.22
CA THR A 327 -25.02 -34.51 25.67
C THR A 327 -25.32 -33.20 26.40
N LYS A 328 -24.69 -32.09 26.01
CA LYS A 328 -24.92 -30.76 26.60
C LYS A 328 -26.30 -30.20 26.31
N LEU A 329 -26.86 -30.51 25.14
CA LEU A 329 -28.20 -30.11 24.72
C LEU A 329 -29.30 -31.03 25.27
N GLY A 330 -28.94 -32.20 25.79
CA GLY A 330 -29.88 -33.20 26.30
C GLY A 330 -30.49 -34.09 25.22
N GLU A 331 -29.95 -34.07 24.00
CA GLU A 331 -30.40 -34.85 22.84
C GLU A 331 -29.70 -36.22 22.76
N VAL A 332 -29.74 -37.01 23.83
CA VAL A 332 -28.95 -38.26 23.97
C VAL A 332 -29.47 -39.42 23.09
N GLN A 333 -30.57 -39.22 22.36
CA GLN A 333 -31.14 -40.23 21.45
C GLN A 333 -30.72 -40.08 19.99
N ARG A 334 -30.12 -38.94 19.64
CA ARG A 334 -29.50 -38.66 18.35
C ARG A 334 -28.01 -39.02 18.45
#